data_AF-A0A6M0F3F3-F1
#
_entry.id   AF-A0A6M0F3F3-F1
#
_cell.length_a   1.000
_cell.length_b   1.000
_cell.length_c   1.000
_cell.angle_alpha   90.00
_cell.angle_beta   90.00
_cell.angle_gamma   90.00
#
_symmetry.space_group_name_H-M   'P 1'
#
loop_
_entity.id
_entity.type
_entity.pdbx_description
1 polymer ?
#
loop_
_entity_poly.entity_id
_entity_poly.type
_entity_poly.pdbx_seq_one_letter_code
_entity_poly.pdbx_strand_id
1 'polypeptide(L)'
;MNHELKSVELFLVLGLVTTIGVSSNPQVNAEEINELPVHTHLLSQDGEGGIELSPGEQANANFQDKLSGAKLLSALRQGGHIIYFRHAQTEKDYADQVTANVNNCATQRVLSETGWQQARTIGTAFEDQSIPVGKVISSQYCRAWKTADLAFGKYDKNPALNFLPFEDYTEAQVAQMEAKVMPLLTAVPETRTNTVIVGHGQQPATNRSTDIVGA
;
A
#
# COMPACT_ATOMS: atom_id res chain seq x y z
N MET A 1 28.48 1.78 -9.11
CA MET A 1 27.64 2.89 -8.61
C MET A 1 26.35 2.25 -8.16
N ASN A 2 26.11 2.22 -6.86
CA ASN A 2 25.13 1.32 -6.26
C ASN A 2 23.79 2.05 -6.13
N HIS A 3 22.72 1.47 -6.65
CA HIS A 3 21.36 1.92 -6.37
C HIS A 3 20.75 1.08 -5.25
N GLU A 4 20.71 1.65 -4.06
CA GLU A 4 19.96 1.10 -2.93
C GLU A 4 18.45 1.26 -3.19
N LEU A 5 17.71 0.15 -3.09
CA LEU A 5 16.26 0.14 -3.19
C LEU A 5 15.66 0.77 -1.93
N LYS A 6 15.16 2.00 -2.04
CA LYS A 6 14.45 2.68 -0.94
C LYS A 6 13.06 2.09 -0.72
N SER A 7 13.00 0.99 0.03
CA SER A 7 11.76 0.57 0.69
C SER A 7 11.37 1.64 1.73
N VAL A 8 10.15 2.19 1.62
CA VAL A 8 9.66 3.19 2.58
C VAL A 8 9.17 2.48 3.84
N GLU A 9 10.08 2.28 4.80
CA GLU A 9 9.71 1.84 6.14
C GLU A 9 9.12 3.01 6.95
N LEU A 10 7.82 2.97 7.22
CA LEU A 10 7.14 3.94 8.07
C LEU A 10 7.35 3.61 9.55
N PHE A 11 8.58 3.81 10.05
CA PHE A 11 8.89 3.67 11.48
C PHE A 11 8.42 4.90 12.27
N LEU A 12 7.31 4.76 13.00
CA LEU A 12 6.80 5.77 13.92
C LEU A 12 7.42 5.57 15.32
N VAL A 13 8.69 6.00 15.47
CA VAL A 13 9.45 5.89 16.73
C VAL A 13 9.46 7.24 17.46
N LEU A 14 8.57 7.38 18.45
CA LEU A 14 8.68 8.41 19.48
C LEU A 14 9.53 7.85 20.63
N GLY A 15 10.78 8.29 20.70
CA GLY A 15 11.69 7.91 21.79
C GLY A 15 11.31 8.60 23.10
N LEU A 16 11.30 7.84 24.19
CA LEU A 16 11.39 8.38 25.54
C LEU A 16 12.46 7.63 26.33
N VAL A 17 13.65 8.22 26.40
CA VAL A 17 14.73 7.73 27.27
C VAL A 17 14.47 8.23 28.68
N THR A 18 14.32 7.32 29.64
CA THR A 18 14.44 7.63 31.07
C THR A 18 15.50 6.73 31.71
N THR A 19 16.61 7.36 32.10
CA THR A 19 17.74 6.69 32.76
C THR A 19 17.53 6.61 34.27
N ILE A 20 17.44 5.40 34.83
CA ILE A 20 17.79 5.13 36.23
C ILE A 20 18.53 3.78 36.27
N GLY A 21 19.69 3.73 36.90
CA GLY A 21 20.46 2.49 37.05
C GLY A 21 21.06 2.35 38.45
N VAL A 22 21.00 1.13 38.99
CA VAL A 22 21.82 0.58 40.10
C VAL A 22 21.88 -0.94 39.81
N SER A 23 22.93 -1.47 39.19
CA SER A 23 24.24 -1.86 39.79
C SER A 23 24.18 -3.10 40.71
N SER A 24 24.54 -4.26 40.17
CA SER A 24 25.40 -5.26 40.83
C SER A 24 25.95 -6.29 39.82
N ASN A 25 27.27 -6.27 39.59
CA ASN A 25 28.07 -7.27 38.86
C ASN A 25 29.27 -7.61 39.75
N PRO A 26 29.76 -8.87 39.81
CA PRO A 26 31.07 -9.22 39.20
C PRO A 26 31.26 -10.73 38.82
N GLN A 27 32.09 -11.17 37.88
CA GLN A 27 32.74 -10.60 36.68
C GLN A 27 32.84 -11.73 35.62
N VAL A 28 33.05 -11.39 34.34
CA VAL A 28 34.11 -12.01 33.49
C VAL A 28 34.56 -11.00 32.44
N ASN A 29 35.86 -10.71 32.41
CA ASN A 29 36.56 -10.02 31.33
C ASN A 29 37.39 -11.07 30.55
N ALA A 30 37.85 -10.84 29.32
CA ALA A 30 37.36 -10.04 28.19
C ALA A 30 38.36 -10.29 27.06
N GLU A 31 37.91 -10.72 25.87
CA GLU A 31 38.52 -10.44 24.56
C GLU A 31 37.77 -11.21 23.45
N GLU A 32 37.86 -10.68 22.22
CA GLU A 32 37.54 -11.35 20.95
C GLU A 32 36.08 -11.78 20.66
N ILE A 33 35.31 -10.90 20.01
CA ILE A 33 34.46 -11.26 18.86
C ILE A 33 34.57 -10.17 17.79
N ASN A 34 35.48 -10.40 16.85
CA ASN A 34 35.62 -9.62 15.63
C ASN A 34 34.51 -9.99 14.62
N GLU A 35 34.30 -9.15 13.61
CA GLU A 35 33.21 -9.30 12.62
C GLU A 35 33.19 -10.69 11.95
N LEU A 36 32.02 -11.34 11.91
CA LEU A 36 31.80 -12.53 11.09
C LEU A 36 30.78 -12.23 9.99
N PRO A 37 31.12 -12.43 8.70
CA PRO A 37 30.26 -12.06 7.59
C PRO A 37 29.14 -13.08 7.41
N VAL A 38 27.90 -12.61 7.37
CA VAL A 38 26.78 -13.42 6.87
C VAL A 38 26.93 -13.55 5.36
N HIS A 39 27.41 -14.70 4.90
CA HIS A 39 27.44 -15.04 3.48
C HIS A 39 26.00 -15.11 2.94
N THR A 40 25.53 -14.02 2.33
CA THR A 40 24.40 -14.05 1.41
C THR A 40 24.75 -14.97 0.26
N HIS A 41 24.14 -16.16 0.23
CA HIS A 41 24.30 -17.10 -0.87
C HIS A 41 23.51 -16.57 -2.07
N LEU A 42 24.11 -15.64 -2.83
CA LEU A 42 23.61 -15.30 -4.15
C LEU A 42 23.63 -16.58 -5.00
N LEU A 43 22.45 -17.03 -5.41
CA LEU A 43 22.33 -17.86 -6.59
C LEU A 43 22.41 -16.92 -7.79
N SER A 44 23.61 -16.79 -8.33
CA SER A 44 23.84 -16.18 -9.64
C SER A 44 23.12 -17.00 -10.71
N GLN A 45 21.99 -16.49 -11.20
CA GLN A 45 21.51 -16.83 -12.53
C GLN A 45 22.12 -15.82 -13.51
N ASP A 46 23.27 -16.19 -14.07
CA ASP A 46 23.80 -15.55 -15.27
C ASP A 46 22.86 -15.88 -16.44
N GLY A 47 22.10 -14.87 -16.87
CA GLY A 47 21.18 -14.97 -18.00
C GLY A 47 20.88 -13.57 -18.52
N GLU A 48 21.32 -13.28 -19.74
CA GLU A 48 21.18 -11.95 -20.33
C GLU A 48 19.70 -11.60 -20.54
N GLY A 49 19.28 -10.51 -19.89
CA GLY A 49 17.93 -9.98 -19.98
C GLY A 49 17.82 -8.78 -19.06
N GLY A 50 18.10 -7.58 -19.59
CA GLY A 50 17.74 -6.36 -18.87
C GLY A 50 16.24 -6.37 -18.65
N ILE A 51 15.79 -6.28 -17.40
CA ILE A 51 14.36 -6.22 -17.08
C ILE A 51 13.83 -4.89 -17.61
N GLU A 52 13.25 -4.92 -18.81
CA GLU A 52 12.55 -3.80 -19.40
C GLU A 52 11.28 -3.57 -18.58
N LEU A 53 11.33 -2.55 -17.72
CA LEU A 53 10.18 -2.13 -16.92
C LEU A 53 9.04 -1.74 -17.84
N SER A 54 7.82 -2.19 -17.54
CA SER A 54 6.65 -1.70 -18.25
C SER A 54 6.53 -0.17 -18.11
N PRO A 55 5.83 0.54 -19.03
CA PRO A 55 5.65 1.99 -18.93
C PRO A 55 5.09 2.45 -17.57
N GLY A 56 4.21 1.65 -16.95
CA GLY A 56 3.68 1.90 -15.61
C GLY A 56 4.71 1.72 -14.50
N GLU A 57 5.54 0.68 -14.55
CA GLU A 57 6.62 0.46 -13.59
C GLU A 57 7.72 1.50 -13.72
N GLN A 58 8.07 1.90 -14.94
CA GLN A 58 9.02 2.97 -15.20
C GLN A 58 8.47 4.33 -14.75
N ALA A 59 7.18 4.60 -14.93
CA ALA A 59 6.51 5.78 -14.41
C ALA A 59 6.48 5.81 -12.87
N ASN A 60 6.29 4.65 -12.23
CA ASN A 60 6.36 4.50 -10.78
C ASN A 60 7.78 4.72 -10.25
N ALA A 61 8.80 4.10 -10.88
CA ALA A 61 10.21 4.28 -10.53
C ALA A 61 10.70 5.74 -10.70
N ASN A 62 10.12 6.46 -11.66
CA ASN A 62 10.40 7.88 -11.91
C ASN A 62 9.52 8.84 -11.08
N PHE A 63 8.54 8.34 -10.32
CA PHE A 63 7.63 9.19 -9.57
C PHE A 63 8.38 9.96 -8.49
N GLN A 64 7.99 11.22 -8.28
CA GLN A 64 8.57 12.11 -7.27
C GLN A 64 7.46 12.72 -6.43
N ASP A 65 7.52 12.48 -5.12
CA ASP A 65 6.54 12.99 -4.16
C ASP A 65 6.47 14.52 -4.21
N LYS A 66 5.30 15.05 -4.56
CA LYS A 66 5.05 16.51 -4.51
C LYS A 66 4.99 17.04 -3.08
N LEU A 67 4.55 16.20 -2.14
CA LEU A 67 4.38 16.50 -0.73
C LEU A 67 4.83 15.30 0.09
N SER A 68 5.58 15.54 1.17
CA SER A 68 6.05 14.49 2.07
C SER A 68 6.03 14.95 3.53
N GLY A 69 6.08 14.00 4.46
CA GLY A 69 6.14 14.24 5.90
C GLY A 69 5.08 15.21 6.41
N ALA A 70 5.51 16.21 7.19
CA ALA A 70 4.61 17.21 7.78
C ALA A 70 3.81 18.04 6.75
N LYS A 71 4.33 18.26 5.54
CA LYS A 71 3.60 18.99 4.48
C LYS A 71 2.46 18.15 3.92
N LEU A 72 2.72 16.86 3.66
CA LEU A 72 1.70 15.89 3.25
C LEU A 72 0.61 15.78 4.32
N LEU A 73 1.00 15.55 5.58
CA LEU A 73 0.05 15.46 6.69
C LEU A 73 -0.81 16.73 6.84
N SER A 74 -0.22 17.92 6.67
CA SER A 74 -0.96 19.19 6.71
C SER A 74 -1.98 19.30 5.58
N ALA A 75 -1.64 18.84 4.37
CA ALA A 75 -2.58 18.80 3.24
C ALA A 75 -3.72 17.81 3.49
N LEU A 76 -3.39 16.56 3.89
CA LEU A 76 -4.39 15.54 4.24
C LEU A 76 -5.35 16.02 5.35
N ARG A 77 -4.87 16.76 6.35
CA ARG A 77 -5.72 17.39 7.39
C ARG A 77 -6.68 18.46 6.88
N GLN A 78 -6.33 19.17 5.81
CA GLN A 78 -7.20 20.19 5.19
C GLN A 78 -8.34 19.55 4.37
N GLY A 79 -8.17 18.30 3.92
CA GLY A 79 -9.11 17.62 3.05
C GLY A 79 -9.03 18.10 1.60
N GLY A 80 -9.96 17.65 0.76
CA GLY A 80 -9.98 17.94 -0.67
C GLY A 80 -9.20 16.94 -1.53
N HIS A 81 -8.65 15.86 -0.95
CA HIS A 81 -7.83 14.90 -1.69
C HIS A 81 -8.51 13.54 -1.92
N ILE A 82 -8.14 12.91 -3.03
CA ILE A 82 -8.37 11.48 -3.28
C ILE A 82 -7.19 10.71 -2.68
N ILE A 83 -7.49 9.76 -1.80
CA ILE A 83 -6.53 8.87 -1.15
C ILE A 83 -6.78 7.46 -1.69
N TYR A 84 -5.88 6.92 -2.51
CA TYR A 84 -6.00 5.56 -3.02
C TYR A 84 -5.16 4.59 -2.19
N PHE A 85 -5.74 3.45 -1.85
CA PHE A 85 -5.05 2.32 -1.23
C PHE A 85 -5.22 1.06 -2.08
N ARG A 86 -4.13 0.32 -2.29
CA ARG A 86 -4.23 -1.13 -2.48
C ARG A 86 -4.80 -1.75 -1.20
N HIS A 87 -5.64 -2.77 -1.32
CA HIS A 87 -6.07 -3.58 -0.18
C HIS A 87 -4.89 -4.02 0.71
N ALA A 88 -5.15 -4.23 2.00
CA ALA A 88 -4.15 -4.74 2.92
C ALA A 88 -3.68 -6.16 2.53
N GLN A 89 -2.62 -6.64 3.17
CA GLN A 89 -1.99 -7.92 2.85
C GLN A 89 -2.98 -9.09 2.89
N THR A 90 -2.86 -9.98 1.91
CA THR A 90 -3.65 -11.21 1.85
C THR A 90 -2.87 -12.40 2.37
N GLU A 91 -3.58 -13.50 2.62
CA GLU A 91 -2.97 -14.83 2.60
C GLU A 91 -2.24 -15.06 1.25
N LYS A 92 -1.30 -16.02 1.24
CA LYS A 92 -0.34 -16.33 0.15
C LYS A 92 -0.77 -15.82 -1.24
N ASP A 93 0.12 -15.14 -1.95
CA ASP A 93 -0.13 -14.66 -3.32
C ASP A 93 -0.28 -15.80 -4.35
N TYR A 94 -1.47 -16.41 -4.39
CA TYR A 94 -2.04 -16.98 -5.61
C TYR A 94 -2.95 -15.92 -6.25
N ALA A 95 -3.06 -15.90 -7.58
CA ALA A 95 -4.09 -15.11 -8.25
C ALA A 95 -5.49 -15.57 -7.78
N ASP A 96 -6.48 -14.67 -7.74
CA ASP A 96 -7.86 -15.14 -7.59
C ASP A 96 -8.15 -16.13 -8.73
N GLN A 97 -8.66 -17.32 -8.38
CA GLN A 97 -9.02 -18.30 -9.39
C GLN A 97 -10.11 -17.71 -10.31
N VAL A 98 -10.17 -18.16 -11.57
CA VAL A 98 -11.13 -17.73 -12.60
C VAL A 98 -12.61 -17.79 -12.14
N THR A 99 -12.89 -18.55 -11.08
CA THR A 99 -14.20 -18.76 -10.45
C THR A 99 -14.56 -17.77 -9.32
N ALA A 100 -13.72 -16.76 -9.04
CA ALA A 100 -13.94 -15.83 -7.92
C ALA A 100 -15.25 -15.04 -8.03
N ASN A 101 -16.15 -15.24 -7.07
CA ASN A 101 -17.45 -14.57 -7.01
C ASN A 101 -17.40 -13.44 -5.97
N VAL A 102 -17.56 -12.19 -6.41
CA VAL A 102 -17.53 -10.98 -5.55
C VAL A 102 -18.54 -11.01 -4.38
N ASN A 103 -19.63 -11.77 -4.50
CA ASN A 103 -20.64 -11.94 -3.45
C ASN A 103 -20.33 -13.09 -2.48
N ASN A 104 -19.28 -13.90 -2.72
CA ASN A 104 -18.87 -15.00 -1.86
C ASN A 104 -17.37 -14.96 -1.55
N CYS A 105 -17.02 -14.48 -0.34
CA CYS A 105 -15.62 -14.38 0.09
C CYS A 105 -14.89 -15.73 0.20
N ALA A 106 -15.59 -16.86 0.31
CA ALA A 106 -14.96 -18.18 0.39
C ALA A 106 -14.36 -18.63 -0.97
N THR A 107 -14.70 -17.95 -2.06
CA THR A 107 -14.17 -18.20 -3.42
C THR A 107 -13.05 -17.23 -3.82
N GLN A 108 -12.57 -16.40 -2.89
CA GLN A 108 -11.63 -15.31 -3.16
C GLN A 108 -10.42 -15.39 -2.25
N ARG A 109 -9.31 -14.78 -2.67
CA ARG A 109 -8.18 -14.52 -1.78
C ARG A 109 -8.55 -13.48 -0.71
N VAL A 110 -8.41 -13.85 0.55
CA VAL A 110 -8.79 -13.06 1.75
C VAL A 110 -7.60 -12.38 2.42
N LEU A 111 -7.87 -11.38 3.27
CA LEU A 111 -6.87 -10.74 4.13
C LEU A 111 -6.22 -11.76 5.08
N SER A 112 -4.89 -11.69 5.21
CA SER A 112 -4.16 -12.42 6.26
C SER A 112 -4.27 -11.70 7.59
N GLU A 113 -3.92 -12.36 8.70
CA GLU A 113 -3.90 -11.73 10.02
C GLU A 113 -3.10 -10.41 10.03
N THR A 114 -1.95 -10.38 9.36
CA THR A 114 -1.16 -9.16 9.14
C THR A 114 -1.95 -8.09 8.37
N GLY A 115 -2.71 -8.48 7.35
CA GLY A 115 -3.62 -7.57 6.64
C GLY A 115 -4.76 -7.02 7.49
N TRP A 116 -5.33 -7.84 8.38
CA TRP A 116 -6.33 -7.38 9.36
C TRP A 116 -5.73 -6.35 10.34
N GLN A 117 -4.48 -6.55 10.75
CA GLN A 117 -3.74 -5.60 11.60
C GLN A 117 -3.42 -4.30 10.83
N GLN A 118 -2.85 -4.41 9.63
CA GLN A 118 -2.55 -3.26 8.75
C GLN A 118 -3.79 -2.37 8.52
N ALA A 119 -4.93 -2.96 8.20
CA ALA A 119 -6.16 -2.20 7.96
C ALA A 119 -6.62 -1.43 9.21
N ARG A 120 -6.54 -2.04 10.41
CA ARG A 120 -6.84 -1.33 11.66
C ARG A 120 -5.82 -0.21 11.96
N THR A 121 -4.53 -0.47 11.73
CA THR A 121 -3.47 0.54 11.91
C THR A 121 -3.67 1.75 10.98
N ILE A 122 -4.15 1.55 9.74
CA ILE A 122 -4.53 2.65 8.85
C ILE A 122 -5.64 3.49 9.49
N GLY A 123 -6.69 2.85 10.03
CA GLY A 123 -7.78 3.56 10.72
C GLY A 123 -7.30 4.39 11.91
N THR A 124 -6.61 3.76 12.85
CA THR A 124 -6.03 4.43 14.03
C THR A 124 -5.11 5.58 13.62
N ALA A 125 -4.27 5.41 12.59
CA ALA A 125 -3.41 6.49 12.11
C ALA A 125 -4.20 7.68 11.52
N PHE A 126 -5.34 7.46 10.89
CA PHE A 126 -6.20 8.56 10.42
C PHE A 126 -6.88 9.29 11.58
N GLU A 127 -7.33 8.56 12.58
CA GLU A 127 -7.95 9.11 13.81
C GLU A 127 -6.93 9.92 14.63
N ASP A 128 -5.79 9.31 15.01
CA ASP A 128 -4.72 9.94 15.78
C ASP A 128 -4.16 11.19 15.10
N GLN A 129 -4.12 11.18 13.76
CA GLN A 129 -3.64 12.30 12.97
C GLN A 129 -4.73 13.30 12.58
N SER A 130 -5.99 13.11 13.00
CA SER A 130 -7.12 13.98 12.67
C SER A 130 -7.29 14.23 11.17
N ILE A 131 -7.11 13.18 10.35
CA ILE A 131 -7.29 13.26 8.89
C ILE A 131 -8.79 13.05 8.58
N PRO A 132 -9.50 14.07 8.04
CA PRO A 132 -10.94 13.95 7.84
C PRO A 132 -11.28 12.99 6.69
N VAL A 133 -12.06 11.94 6.97
CA VAL A 133 -12.52 10.95 5.99
C VAL A 133 -13.98 11.19 5.62
N GLY A 134 -14.21 11.60 4.37
CA GLY A 134 -15.52 11.82 3.78
C GLY A 134 -16.09 10.52 3.22
N LYS A 135 -16.14 10.43 1.89
CA LYS A 135 -16.57 9.21 1.20
C LYS A 135 -15.47 8.14 1.24
N VAL A 136 -15.88 6.88 1.40
CA VAL A 136 -15.00 5.71 1.27
C VAL A 136 -15.59 4.81 0.18
N ILE A 137 -14.81 4.48 -0.84
CA ILE A 137 -15.21 3.65 -1.98
C ILE A 137 -14.31 2.42 -2.01
N SER A 138 -14.85 1.24 -2.31
CA SER A 138 -14.03 0.04 -2.42
C SER A 138 -14.43 -0.89 -3.56
N SER A 139 -13.46 -1.65 -4.07
CA SER A 139 -13.70 -2.82 -4.91
C SER A 139 -14.65 -3.81 -4.22
N GLN A 140 -15.42 -4.56 -5.02
CA GLN A 140 -16.37 -5.54 -4.49
C GLN A 140 -15.67 -6.80 -3.93
N TYR A 141 -14.38 -7.00 -4.24
CA TYR A 141 -13.58 -8.10 -3.70
C TYR A 141 -13.36 -7.97 -2.19
N CYS A 142 -13.44 -9.10 -1.48
CA CYS A 142 -13.50 -9.14 -0.03
C CYS A 142 -12.25 -8.60 0.67
N ARG A 143 -11.06 -8.76 0.08
CA ARG A 143 -9.84 -8.12 0.61
C ARG A 143 -9.91 -6.59 0.59
N ALA A 144 -10.52 -6.00 -0.44
CA ALA A 144 -10.61 -4.56 -0.59
C ALA A 144 -11.66 -3.97 0.37
N TRP A 145 -12.91 -4.42 0.29
CA TRP A 145 -13.94 -3.84 1.16
C TRP A 145 -13.74 -4.15 2.63
N LYS A 146 -13.14 -5.30 3.02
CA LYS A 146 -12.76 -5.54 4.41
C LYS A 146 -11.62 -4.63 4.89
N THR A 147 -10.69 -4.26 4.01
CA THR A 147 -9.68 -3.24 4.35
C THR A 147 -10.34 -1.90 4.65
N ALA A 148 -11.30 -1.49 3.81
CA ALA A 148 -12.06 -0.25 4.01
C ALA A 148 -12.94 -0.28 5.29
N ASP A 149 -13.60 -1.41 5.55
CA ASP A 149 -14.42 -1.67 6.75
C ASP A 149 -13.59 -1.55 8.04
N LEU A 150 -12.46 -2.24 8.10
CA LEU A 150 -11.56 -2.26 9.27
C LEU A 150 -10.86 -0.93 9.53
N ALA A 151 -10.59 -0.15 8.47
CA ALA A 151 -9.89 1.13 8.56
C ALA A 151 -10.84 2.30 8.85
N PHE A 152 -12.08 2.28 8.33
CA PHE A 152 -12.94 3.47 8.33
C PHE A 152 -14.38 3.22 8.80
N GLY A 153 -14.80 1.97 9.04
CA GLY A 153 -16.15 1.61 9.51
C GLY A 153 -17.30 1.92 8.53
N LYS A 154 -16.98 2.41 7.33
CA LYS A 154 -17.95 2.78 6.27
C LYS A 154 -17.31 2.58 4.90
N TYR A 155 -18.09 2.14 3.90
CA TYR A 155 -17.66 2.05 2.50
C TYR A 155 -18.85 1.87 1.55
N ASP A 156 -18.72 2.42 0.34
CA ASP A 156 -19.55 2.08 -0.83
C ASP A 156 -18.79 1.09 -1.72
N LYS A 157 -19.39 -0.07 -2.05
CA LYS A 157 -18.77 -1.00 -3.01
C LYS A 157 -19.05 -0.55 -4.45
N ASN A 158 -18.00 -0.45 -5.28
CA ASN A 158 -18.11 -0.01 -6.67
C ASN A 158 -17.46 -1.02 -7.65
N PRO A 159 -18.21 -1.60 -8.60
CA PRO A 159 -17.67 -2.58 -9.57
C PRO A 159 -16.65 -2.00 -10.55
N ALA A 160 -16.54 -0.66 -10.68
CA ALA A 160 -15.52 -0.03 -11.50
C ALA A 160 -14.08 -0.30 -11.00
N LEU A 161 -13.93 -0.62 -9.71
CA LEU A 161 -12.64 -0.94 -9.07
C LEU A 161 -12.32 -2.45 -9.09
N ASN A 162 -13.16 -3.28 -9.71
CA ASN A 162 -12.90 -4.70 -9.87
C ASN A 162 -11.92 -4.94 -11.03
N PHE A 163 -11.07 -5.96 -10.91
CA PHE A 163 -10.35 -6.52 -12.06
C PHE A 163 -11.30 -7.10 -13.11
N LEU A 164 -10.83 -7.18 -14.36
CA LEU A 164 -11.45 -8.03 -15.37
C LEU A 164 -10.94 -9.47 -15.19
N PRO A 165 -11.72 -10.52 -15.57
CA PRO A 165 -11.36 -11.91 -15.30
C PRO A 165 -10.34 -12.46 -16.32
N PHE A 166 -9.15 -11.87 -16.36
CA PHE A 166 -8.03 -12.27 -17.22
C PHE A 166 -6.73 -12.26 -16.41
N GLU A 167 -5.83 -13.20 -16.72
CA GLU A 167 -4.49 -13.26 -16.13
C GLU A 167 -3.59 -12.20 -16.78
N ASP A 168 -3.53 -12.19 -18.11
CA ASP A 168 -2.92 -11.14 -18.93
C ASP A 168 -3.99 -10.20 -19.52
N TYR A 169 -3.67 -8.90 -19.60
CA TYR A 169 -4.56 -7.90 -20.17
C TYR A 169 -4.03 -7.35 -21.49
N THR A 170 -4.90 -7.31 -22.50
CA THR A 170 -4.68 -6.57 -23.75
C THR A 170 -4.76 -5.05 -23.51
N GLU A 171 -4.14 -4.24 -24.38
CA GLU A 171 -4.23 -2.77 -24.34
C GLU A 171 -5.68 -2.25 -24.29
N ALA A 172 -6.61 -2.93 -24.97
CA ALA A 172 -8.02 -2.59 -24.94
C ALA A 172 -8.68 -2.87 -23.57
N GLN A 173 -8.28 -3.95 -22.90
CA GLN A 173 -8.76 -4.29 -21.55
C GLN A 173 -8.15 -3.36 -20.49
N VAL A 174 -6.87 -3.01 -20.66
CA VAL A 174 -6.14 -1.96 -19.93
C VAL A 174 -6.89 -0.62 -20.01
N ALA A 175 -7.13 -0.11 -21.23
CA ALA A 175 -7.87 1.14 -21.46
C ALA A 175 -9.32 1.06 -20.93
N GLN A 176 -9.97 -0.11 -20.99
CA GLN A 176 -11.30 -0.31 -20.41
C GLN A 176 -11.29 -0.22 -18.88
N MET A 177 -10.23 -0.70 -18.20
CA MET A 177 -10.09 -0.54 -16.75
C MET A 177 -9.81 0.92 -16.39
N GLU A 178 -8.89 1.58 -17.10
CA GLU A 178 -8.61 3.01 -16.92
C GLU A 178 -9.89 3.86 -17.05
N ALA A 179 -10.66 3.68 -18.12
CA ALA A 179 -11.90 4.41 -18.36
C ALA A 179 -12.98 4.22 -17.27
N LYS A 180 -12.98 3.08 -16.57
CA LYS A 180 -13.88 2.82 -15.44
C LYS A 180 -13.41 3.49 -14.15
N VAL A 181 -12.10 3.49 -13.88
CA VAL A 181 -11.52 3.97 -12.62
C VAL A 181 -11.29 5.48 -12.63
N MET A 182 -10.94 6.07 -13.78
CA MET A 182 -10.61 7.49 -13.91
C MET A 182 -11.68 8.45 -13.35
N PRO A 183 -13.00 8.27 -13.59
CA PRO A 183 -14.03 9.12 -13.00
C PRO A 183 -14.06 9.15 -11.47
N LEU A 184 -13.51 8.11 -10.80
CA LEU A 184 -13.37 8.07 -9.34
C LEU A 184 -12.11 8.80 -8.88
N LEU A 185 -11.02 8.68 -9.63
CA LEU A 185 -9.72 9.31 -9.32
C LEU A 185 -9.69 10.82 -9.60
N THR A 186 -10.55 11.31 -10.49
CA THR A 186 -10.68 12.73 -10.82
C THR A 186 -11.90 13.40 -10.19
N ALA A 187 -12.65 12.70 -9.35
CA ALA A 187 -13.78 13.28 -8.63
C ALA A 187 -13.30 14.30 -7.59
N VAL A 188 -13.95 15.46 -7.54
CA VAL A 188 -13.68 16.47 -6.50
C VAL A 188 -14.24 15.96 -5.15
N PRO A 189 -13.42 15.80 -4.10
CA PRO A 189 -13.89 15.37 -2.78
C PRO A 189 -14.78 16.42 -2.10
N GLU A 190 -15.60 15.97 -1.13
CA GLU A 190 -16.44 16.87 -0.35
C GLU A 190 -15.60 17.83 0.51
N THR A 191 -16.00 19.11 0.54
CA THR A 191 -15.27 20.21 1.17
C THR A 191 -14.84 19.92 2.61
N ARG A 192 -13.53 20.04 2.88
CA ARG A 192 -12.85 19.70 4.15
C ARG A 192 -12.80 18.21 4.50
N THR A 193 -12.97 17.31 3.54
CA THR A 193 -12.78 15.87 3.75
C THR A 193 -11.98 15.24 2.61
N ASN A 194 -11.35 14.11 2.87
CA ASN A 194 -10.71 13.29 1.85
C ASN A 194 -11.65 12.16 1.43
N THR A 195 -11.68 11.87 0.13
CA THR A 195 -12.33 10.66 -0.38
C THR A 195 -11.30 9.54 -0.43
N VAL A 196 -11.57 8.43 0.26
CA VAL A 196 -10.70 7.25 0.28
C VAL A 196 -11.21 6.23 -0.73
N ILE A 197 -10.32 5.62 -1.50
CA ILE A 197 -10.60 4.56 -2.46
C ILE A 197 -9.72 3.36 -2.13
N VAL A 198 -10.33 2.20 -1.87
CA VAL A 198 -9.60 0.95 -1.59
C VAL A 198 -9.83 -0.05 -2.72
N GLY A 199 -8.81 -0.23 -3.55
CA GLY A 199 -8.83 -1.11 -4.71
C GLY A 199 -7.72 -2.16 -4.67
N HIS A 200 -7.02 -2.31 -5.78
CA HIS A 200 -5.95 -3.28 -5.98
C HIS A 200 -4.66 -2.59 -6.46
N GLY A 201 -3.52 -3.28 -6.32
CA GLY A 201 -2.24 -2.85 -6.89
C GLY A 201 -2.01 -3.48 -8.25
N GLN A 202 -1.18 -2.83 -9.08
CA GLN A 202 -0.93 -3.16 -10.50
C GLN A 202 -2.12 -3.82 -11.22
N GLN A 203 -3.15 -3.02 -11.50
CA GLN A 203 -3.71 -3.08 -12.85
C GLN A 203 -2.61 -2.53 -13.78
N PRO A 204 -2.26 -3.19 -14.90
CA PRO A 204 -1.21 -2.70 -15.82
C PRO A 204 -1.72 -1.51 -16.68
N ALA A 205 -2.48 -0.60 -16.07
CA ALA A 205 -3.33 0.38 -16.73
C ALA A 205 -3.39 1.77 -16.08
N THR A 206 -2.84 1.97 -14.87
CA THR A 206 -2.69 3.31 -14.33
C THR A 206 -1.41 3.94 -14.89
N ASN A 207 -1.49 4.40 -16.14
CA ASN A 207 -0.41 5.11 -16.85
C ASN A 207 -0.19 6.55 -16.31
N ARG A 208 -0.62 6.79 -15.06
CA ARG A 208 -0.35 7.94 -14.20
C ARG A 208 -0.25 7.39 -12.78
N SER A 209 0.82 7.74 -12.06
CA SER A 209 0.98 7.38 -10.65
C SER A 209 -0.25 7.78 -9.84
N THR A 210 -0.77 6.84 -9.06
CA THR A 210 -1.89 7.06 -8.12
C THR A 210 -1.47 6.92 -6.67
N ASP A 211 -0.23 7.27 -6.35
CA ASP A 211 0.18 7.67 -5.01
C ASP A 211 0.04 9.20 -4.88
N ILE A 212 -1.16 9.63 -4.43
CA ILE A 212 -1.45 10.75 -3.52
C ILE A 212 -0.47 11.96 -3.60
N VAL A 213 -0.83 13.17 -4.09
CA VAL A 213 -1.98 14.02 -3.74
C VAL A 213 -2.47 14.79 -4.99
N GLY A 214 -3.77 14.73 -5.29
CA GLY A 214 -4.42 15.66 -6.20
C GLY A 214 -4.73 16.99 -5.48
N ALA A 215 -4.26 18.10 -6.04
CA ALA A 215 -4.62 19.47 -5.64
C ALA A 215 -5.65 20.05 -6.63
#